data_AF-A0A1L9SD11-F1
#
_entry.id   AF-A0A1L9SD11-F1
#
_cell.length_a   1.000
_cell.length_b   1.000
_cell.length_c   1.000
_cell.angle_alpha   90.00
_cell.angle_beta   90.00
_cell.angle_gamma   90.00
#
_symmetry.space_group_name_H-M   'P 1'
#
loop_
_entity.id
_entity.type
_entity.pdbx_description
1 polymer ?
#
loop_
_entity_poly.entity_id
_entity_poly.type
_entity_poly.pdbx_seq_one_letter_code
_entity_poly.pdbx_strand_id
1 'polypeptide(L)'
;MNSYTCADHGDYFWSAAEILEHLRDHHASFIGQPGLPGVMDSHGHIWYCFECESHSTKHRGFDSDQAMLDHLKQRHGNIMSSVYIN
;
A
#
# COMPACT_ATOMS: atom_id res chain seq x y z
N MET A 1 -15.51 5.69 7.87
CA MET A 1 -15.12 5.00 6.63
C MET A 1 -14.56 6.09 5.74
N ASN A 2 -13.27 6.01 5.43
CA ASN A 2 -12.64 6.95 4.53
C ASN A 2 -12.69 6.35 3.12
N SER A 3 -12.98 7.19 2.14
CA SER A 3 -12.93 6.80 0.74
C SER A 3 -11.70 7.36 0.05
N TYR A 4 -11.24 6.69 -1.00
CA TYR A 4 -10.04 7.06 -1.73
C TYR A 4 -10.38 7.30 -3.20
N THR A 5 -9.76 8.31 -3.80
CA THR A 5 -9.91 8.59 -5.23
C THR A 5 -8.55 8.75 -5.87
N CYS A 6 -8.31 8.03 -6.98
CA CYS A 6 -7.12 8.23 -7.80
C CYS A 6 -7.42 9.26 -8.90
N ALA A 7 -6.75 10.41 -8.85
CA ALA A 7 -6.91 11.50 -9.80
C ALA A 7 -6.56 11.11 -11.24
N ASP A 8 -5.50 10.29 -11.40
CA ASP A 8 -4.95 9.96 -12.71
C ASP A 8 -5.84 8.99 -13.50
N HIS A 9 -6.65 8.19 -12.81
CA HIS A 9 -7.50 7.17 -13.43
C HIS A 9 -9.01 7.48 -13.25
N GLY A 10 -9.37 8.36 -12.32
CA GLY A 10 -10.78 8.65 -11.98
C GLY A 10 -11.46 7.56 -11.15
N ASP A 11 -10.69 6.60 -10.64
CA ASP A 11 -11.22 5.47 -9.86
C ASP A 11 -11.49 5.84 -8.41
N TYR A 12 -12.52 5.20 -7.85
CA TYR A 12 -12.99 5.39 -6.48
C TYR A 12 -12.97 4.09 -5.70
N PHE A 13 -12.42 4.14 -4.48
CA PHE A 13 -12.21 2.97 -3.63
C PHE A 13 -12.80 3.20 -2.24
N TRP A 14 -13.37 2.14 -1.67
CA TRP A 14 -14.10 2.18 -0.39
C TRP A 14 -13.24 1.66 0.77
N SER A 15 -12.04 1.15 0.48
CA SER A 15 -11.16 0.54 1.48
C SER A 15 -9.68 0.80 1.21
N ALA A 16 -8.87 0.67 2.27
CA ALA A 16 -7.42 0.75 2.18
C ALA A 16 -6.84 -0.39 1.33
N ALA A 17 -7.41 -1.60 1.40
CA ALA A 17 -6.99 -2.74 0.58
C ALA A 17 -7.13 -2.44 -0.91
N GLU A 18 -8.29 -1.92 -1.33
CA GLU A 18 -8.56 -1.61 -2.74
C GLU A 18 -7.62 -0.54 -3.31
N ILE A 19 -7.39 0.56 -2.57
CA ILE A 19 -6.45 1.59 -3.04
C ILE A 19 -5.00 1.08 -3.04
N LEU A 20 -4.61 0.22 -2.10
CA LEU A 20 -3.26 -0.38 -2.11
C LEU A 20 -3.04 -1.31 -3.31
N GLU A 21 -4.05 -2.10 -3.69
CA GLU A 21 -4.00 -2.90 -4.93
C GLU A 21 -3.87 -2.00 -6.17
N HIS A 22 -4.67 -0.94 -6.26
CA HIS A 22 -4.58 0.03 -7.34
C HIS A 22 -3.21 0.69 -7.42
N LEU A 23 -2.67 1.12 -6.28
CA LEU A 23 -1.34 1.69 -6.21
C LEU A 23 -0.27 0.67 -6.64
N ARG A 24 -0.38 -0.58 -6.19
CA ARG A 24 0.53 -1.66 -6.59
C ARG A 24 0.54 -1.89 -8.10
N ASP A 25 -0.62 -1.87 -8.74
CA ASP A 25 -0.76 -2.15 -10.17
C ASP A 25 -0.32 -0.97 -11.05
N HIS A 26 -0.68 0.26 -10.67
CA HIS A 26 -0.54 1.42 -11.54
C HIS A 26 0.57 2.41 -11.16
N HIS A 27 0.93 2.53 -9.89
CA HIS A 27 1.76 3.64 -9.39
C HIS A 27 3.04 3.22 -8.67
N ALA A 28 3.06 2.02 -8.10
CA ALA A 28 4.04 1.63 -7.11
C ALA A 28 4.36 0.12 -7.21
N SER A 29 5.10 -0.25 -8.26
CA SER A 29 5.52 -1.63 -8.50
C SER A 29 6.43 -2.23 -7.41
N PHE A 30 6.95 -1.41 -6.48
CA PHE A 30 7.69 -1.85 -5.31
C PHE A 30 6.79 -2.26 -4.14
N ILE A 31 5.47 -2.09 -4.26
CA ILE A 31 4.51 -2.65 -3.32
C ILE A 31 4.38 -4.15 -3.61
N GLY A 32 4.61 -4.96 -2.59
CA GLY A 32 4.49 -6.41 -2.68
C GLY A 32 3.35 -6.95 -1.84
N GLN A 33 2.83 -8.11 -2.25
CA GLN A 33 2.01 -8.98 -1.43
C GLN A 33 2.65 -10.37 -1.36
N PRO A 34 2.72 -11.00 -0.18
CA PRO A 34 3.27 -12.35 -0.05
C PRO A 34 2.40 -13.44 -0.69
N GLY A 35 1.13 -13.13 -0.98
CA GLY A 35 0.16 -14.12 -1.44
C GLY A 35 -1.09 -13.46 -2.02
N LEU A 36 -2.26 -13.95 -1.62
CA LEU A 36 -3.55 -13.38 -2.03
C LEU A 36 -3.84 -12.09 -1.25
N PRO A 37 -4.67 -11.19 -1.82
CA PRO A 37 -5.12 -9.99 -1.13
C PRO A 37 -5.70 -10.28 0.26
N GLY A 38 -5.18 -9.60 1.27
CA GLY A 38 -5.59 -9.75 2.67
C GLY A 38 -5.08 -11.00 3.39
N VAL A 39 -4.25 -11.83 2.76
CA VAL A 39 -3.70 -13.04 3.39
C VAL A 39 -2.31 -12.75 3.98
N MET A 40 -2.15 -13.01 5.28
CA MET A 40 -0.85 -12.94 5.94
C MET A 40 0.04 -14.11 5.52
N ASP A 41 1.33 -13.82 5.40
CA ASP A 41 2.36 -14.83 5.23
C ASP A 41 2.79 -15.46 6.57
N SER A 42 3.78 -16.35 6.51
CA SER A 42 4.36 -16.98 7.71
C SER A 42 5.05 -16.01 8.66
N HIS A 43 5.38 -14.80 8.23
CA HIS A 43 5.96 -13.74 9.05
C HIS A 43 4.90 -12.78 9.61
N GLY A 44 3.61 -12.99 9.31
CA GLY A 44 2.51 -12.14 9.75
C GLY A 44 2.36 -10.85 8.94
N HIS A 45 2.90 -10.80 7.72
CA HIS A 45 2.82 -9.64 6.84
C HIS A 45 1.82 -9.86 5.71
N ILE A 46 1.03 -8.83 5.42
CA ILE A 46 0.08 -8.76 4.29
C ILE A 46 0.68 -7.90 3.16
N TRP A 47 1.51 -6.92 3.49
CA TRP A 47 2.12 -6.02 2.52
C TRP A 47 3.62 -5.90 2.72
N TYR A 48 4.32 -5.64 1.63
CA TYR A 48 5.73 -5.26 1.63
C TYR A 48 5.95 -3.96 0.89
N CYS A 49 6.88 -3.16 1.41
CA CYS A 49 7.54 -2.09 0.67
C CYS A 49 8.98 -2.52 0.38
N PHE A 50 9.31 -2.73 -0.90
CA PHE A 50 10.66 -3.11 -1.32
C PHE A 50 11.64 -1.94 -1.46
N GLU A 51 11.17 -0.69 -1.37
CA GLU A 51 12.03 0.50 -1.36
C GLU A 51 12.48 0.90 0.04
N CYS A 52 11.79 0.46 1.09
CA CYS A 52 12.16 0.74 2.47
C CYS A 52 12.73 -0.51 3.12
N GLU A 53 13.99 -0.44 3.54
CA GLU A 53 14.64 -1.52 4.30
C GLU A 53 14.28 -1.45 5.79
N SER A 54 14.30 -2.63 6.44
CA SER A 54 14.30 -2.72 7.90
C SER A 54 15.66 -3.22 8.37
N HIS A 55 16.00 -3.05 9.65
CA HIS A 55 17.33 -3.39 10.21
C HIS A 55 17.82 -4.82 9.89
N SER A 56 16.93 -5.75 9.56
CA SER A 56 17.25 -7.15 9.27
C SER A 56 16.74 -7.66 7.91
N THR A 57 16.04 -6.84 7.12
CA THR A 57 15.37 -7.29 5.89
C THR A 57 15.49 -6.25 4.76
N LYS A 58 15.65 -6.73 3.52
CA LYS A 58 15.72 -5.90 2.29
C LYS A 58 14.40 -5.19 1.93
N HIS A 59 13.38 -5.33 2.76
CA HIS A 59 12.05 -4.78 2.56
C HIS A 59 11.38 -4.61 3.92
N ARG A 60 10.37 -3.76 3.99
CA ARG A 60 9.59 -3.53 5.19
C ARG A 60 8.23 -4.21 5.06
N GLY A 61 7.91 -5.11 5.99
CA GLY A 61 6.63 -5.80 6.07
C GLY A 61 5.61 -5.05 6.93
N PHE A 62 4.33 -5.21 6.61
CA PHE A 62 3.19 -4.63 7.32
C PHE A 62 2.10 -5.67 7.51
N ASP A 63 1.48 -5.68 8.69
CA ASP A 63 0.45 -6.63 9.11
C ASP A 63 -0.99 -6.18 8.80
N SER A 64 -1.16 -4.97 8.26
CA SER A 64 -2.46 -4.39 7.96
C SER A 64 -2.40 -3.39 6.80
N ASP A 65 -3.52 -3.24 6.09
CA ASP A 65 -3.66 -2.26 5.00
C ASP A 65 -3.40 -0.84 5.51
N GLN A 66 -3.92 -0.50 6.69
CA GLN A 66 -3.76 0.84 7.25
C GLN A 66 -2.29 1.15 7.57
N ALA A 67 -1.54 0.19 8.11
CA ALA A 67 -0.12 0.38 8.40
C ALA A 67 0.71 0.60 7.13
N MET A 68 0.41 -0.12 6.05
CA MET A 68 1.04 0.09 4.74
C MET A 68 0.68 1.46 4.16
N LEU A 69 -0.59 1.84 4.21
CA LEU A 69 -1.06 3.12 3.67
C LEU A 69 -0.46 4.31 4.43
N ASP A 70 -0.37 4.23 5.76
CA ASP A 70 0.25 5.28 6.57
C ASP A 70 1.75 5.35 6.34
N HIS A 71 2.41 4.22 6.09
CA HIS A 71 3.79 4.20 5.64
C HIS A 71 3.99 4.93 4.31
N LEU A 72 3.15 4.66 3.30
CA LEU A 72 3.22 5.31 1.99
C LEU A 72 3.01 6.83 2.11
N LYS A 73 2.05 7.28 2.93
CA LYS A 73 1.87 8.72 3.20
C LYS A 73 3.11 9.38 3.80
N GLN A 74 3.80 8.68 4.71
CA GLN A 74 4.95 9.23 5.43
C GLN A 74 6.25 9.17 4.63
N ARG A 75 6.43 8.14 3.79
CA ARG A 75 7.72 7.83 3.14
C ARG A 75 7.70 7.91 1.63
N HIS A 76 6.53 7.78 1.01
CA HIS A 76 6.32 7.78 -0.45
C HIS A 76 5.22 8.78 -0.83
N GLY A 77 5.23 9.98 -0.23
CA GLY A 77 4.18 10.99 -0.39
C GLY A 77 3.96 11.44 -1.85
N ASN A 78 4.96 11.29 -2.72
CA ASN A 78 4.85 11.52 -4.16
C ASN A 78 3.90 10.56 -4.88
N ILE A 79 3.72 9.34 -4.38
CA ILE A 79 2.79 8.35 -4.96
C ILE A 79 1.37 8.65 -4.48
N MET A 80 1.26 9.16 -3.26
CA MET A 80 -0.01 9.60 -2.68
C MET A 80 -0.48 10.95 -3.24
N SER A 81 0.32 11.66 -4.05
CA SER A 81 -0.08 12.99 -4.55
C SER A 81 -1.27 12.95 -5.49
N SER A 82 -1.44 11.83 -6.20
CA SER A 82 -2.58 11.56 -7.07
C SER A 82 -3.73 10.86 -6.34
N VAL A 83 -3.64 10.67 -5.02
CA VAL A 83 -4.67 10.01 -4.21
C VAL A 83 -5.24 10.97 -3.18
N TYR A 84 -6.56 11.18 -3.22
CA TYR A 84 -7.28 11.99 -2.24
C TYR A 84 -8.10 11.11 -1.29
N ILE A 85 -8.19 11.54 -0.03
CA ILE A 85 -9.06 10.93 0.97
C ILE A 85 -10.30 11.81 1.12
N ASN A 86 -11.49 11.24 0.91
CA ASN A 86 -12.77 11.90 1.16
C ASN A 86 -13.50 11.27 2.35
#